data_AF-A0A2N5ECH7-F1
#
_entry.id   AF-A0A2N5ECH7-F1
#
_cell.length_a   1.000
_cell.length_b   1.000
_cell.length_c   1.000
_cell.angle_alpha   90.00
_cell.angle_beta   90.00
_cell.angle_gamma   90.00
#
_symmetry.space_group_name_H-M   'P 1'
#
loop_
_entity.id
_entity.type
_entity.pdbx_description
1 polymer ?
#
loop_
_entity_poly.entity_id
_entity_poly.type
_entity_poly.pdbx_seq_one_letter_code
_entity_poly.pdbx_strand_id
1 'polypeptide(L)'
;MKNNVIAAVLPLALLLSACTTPVEPAFAPQDNGSHATACVEGGPDTVAQKFYETRIQQRSNGIPAASTLATYRPYLSDALYTALREAGQGKRVDVAATPNENTGYADGDLFSSLFDGPTNAAVATASTIPNRDARNIPLRVNLINQKPGSDTATQWQDEILMVREGQCWVVDDIRYLGPWEFASSGTLRQVLENR
;
A
#
# COMPACT_ATOMS: atom_id res chain seq x y z
N MET A 1 -27.14 -70.74 51.71
CA MET A 1 -27.42 -69.31 51.91
C MET A 1 -26.15 -68.52 51.60
N LYS A 2 -26.34 -67.35 50.99
CA LYS A 2 -25.39 -66.25 50.70
C LYS A 2 -24.70 -66.22 49.33
N ASN A 3 -24.93 -65.06 48.71
CA ASN A 3 -24.71 -64.62 47.34
C ASN A 3 -23.46 -63.73 47.23
N ASN A 4 -23.00 -63.61 45.97
CA ASN A 4 -22.47 -62.43 45.24
C ASN A 4 -21.22 -61.72 45.84
N VAL A 5 -20.29 -61.19 45.05
CA VAL A 5 -20.45 -60.06 44.12
C VAL A 5 -19.11 -59.92 43.38
N ILE A 6 -19.14 -59.87 42.04
CA ILE A 6 -18.01 -59.40 41.23
C ILE A 6 -18.18 -57.89 41.11
N ALA A 7 -17.26 -57.13 41.69
CA ALA A 7 -17.25 -55.66 41.58
C ALA A 7 -16.51 -55.25 40.30
N ALA A 8 -17.26 -54.70 39.33
CA ALA A 8 -16.71 -54.02 38.17
C ALA A 8 -16.50 -52.53 38.51
N VAL A 9 -15.27 -52.04 38.33
CA VAL A 9 -14.92 -50.63 38.52
C VAL A 9 -15.01 -49.93 37.17
N LEU A 10 -15.95 -48.99 37.04
CA LEU A 10 -16.07 -48.08 35.89
C LEU A 10 -15.26 -46.80 36.16
N PRO A 11 -14.43 -46.33 35.21
CA PRO A 11 -13.79 -45.02 35.33
C PRO A 11 -14.79 -43.91 34.99
N LEU A 12 -14.94 -42.97 35.91
CA LEU A 12 -15.77 -41.78 35.76
C LEU A 12 -15.01 -40.74 34.91
N ALA A 13 -15.37 -40.59 33.64
CA ALA A 13 -14.85 -39.53 32.78
C ALA A 13 -15.57 -38.20 33.08
N LEU A 14 -14.86 -37.26 33.69
CA LEU A 14 -15.33 -35.88 33.89
C LEU A 14 -15.26 -35.12 32.56
N LEU A 15 -16.39 -34.97 31.88
CA LEU A 15 -16.53 -34.08 30.72
C LEU A 15 -16.66 -32.64 31.22
N LEU A 16 -15.57 -31.88 31.21
CA LEU A 16 -15.59 -30.42 31.37
C LEU A 16 -16.24 -29.81 30.12
N SER A 17 -17.52 -29.48 30.21
CA SER A 17 -18.20 -28.62 29.24
C SER A 17 -17.68 -27.20 29.41
N ALA A 18 -16.70 -26.80 28.59
CA ALA A 18 -16.32 -25.41 28.47
C ALA A 18 -17.37 -24.70 27.61
N CYS A 19 -18.24 -23.91 28.24
CA CYS A 19 -19.13 -22.99 27.54
C CYS A 19 -18.27 -21.89 26.88
N THR A 20 -17.91 -22.07 25.61
CA THR A 20 -17.37 -20.98 24.80
C THR A 20 -18.54 -20.09 24.39
N THR A 21 -18.91 -19.11 25.23
CA THR A 21 -19.78 -18.02 24.78
C THR A 21 -19.03 -17.26 23.68
N PRO A 22 -19.53 -17.21 22.44
CA PRO A 22 -18.92 -16.40 21.40
C PRO A 22 -18.94 -14.95 21.88
N VAL A 23 -17.77 -14.36 22.09
CA VAL A 23 -17.68 -12.94 22.41
C VAL A 23 -17.95 -12.22 21.10
N GLU A 24 -19.17 -11.74 20.94
CA GLU A 24 -19.58 -10.94 19.80
C GLU A 24 -18.74 -9.65 19.82
N PRO A 25 -17.92 -9.37 18.79
CA PRO A 25 -17.12 -8.15 18.76
C PRO A 25 -18.06 -6.95 18.80
N ALA A 26 -17.84 -6.01 19.73
CA ALA A 26 -18.63 -4.79 19.88
C ALA A 26 -18.59 -3.86 18.64
N PHE A 27 -17.75 -4.18 17.67
CA PHE A 27 -17.64 -3.47 16.41
C PHE A 27 -17.74 -4.48 15.26
N ALA A 28 -18.81 -4.38 14.48
CA ALA A 28 -18.85 -4.98 13.16
C ALA A 28 -17.70 -4.39 12.34
N PRO A 29 -16.87 -5.21 11.66
CA PRO A 29 -15.93 -4.69 10.67
C PRO A 29 -16.75 -3.89 9.64
N GLN A 30 -16.61 -2.57 9.62
CA GLN A 30 -17.05 -1.81 8.46
C GLN A 30 -16.28 -2.34 7.26
N ASP A 31 -17.00 -2.92 6.31
CA ASP A 31 -16.47 -3.39 5.03
C ASP A 31 -15.86 -2.19 4.30
N ASN A 32 -14.54 -2.07 4.39
CA ASN A 32 -13.74 -1.12 3.62
C ASN A 32 -13.70 -1.58 2.15
N GLY A 33 -14.86 -1.57 1.49
CA GLY A 33 -15.01 -1.99 0.09
C GLY A 33 -14.51 -3.40 -0.23
N SER A 34 -14.65 -3.78 -1.50
CA SER A 34 -14.08 -5.00 -2.05
C SER A 34 -12.92 -4.63 -2.98
N HIS A 35 -11.71 -5.09 -2.70
CA HIS A 35 -10.61 -4.95 -3.65
C HIS A 35 -10.85 -5.89 -4.86
N ALA A 36 -10.77 -5.36 -6.07
CA ALA A 36 -11.19 -6.11 -7.28
C ALA A 36 -10.23 -7.23 -7.70
N THR A 37 -9.06 -7.38 -7.06
CA THR A 37 -8.05 -8.39 -7.40
C THR A 37 -7.56 -9.14 -6.17
N ALA A 38 -6.91 -10.30 -6.39
CA ALA A 38 -6.32 -11.07 -5.30
C ALA A 38 -5.28 -10.24 -4.54
N CYS A 39 -5.34 -10.27 -3.21
CA CYS A 39 -4.40 -9.52 -2.38
C CYS A 39 -2.96 -10.01 -2.61
N VAL A 40 -2.01 -9.08 -2.65
CA VAL A 40 -0.60 -9.42 -2.50
C VAL A 40 -0.38 -9.86 -1.05
N GLU A 41 0.22 -11.04 -0.87
CA GLU A 41 0.54 -11.54 0.47
C GLU A 41 1.61 -10.68 1.16
N GLY A 42 1.34 -10.34 2.43
CA GLY A 42 2.28 -9.64 3.32
C GLY A 42 1.63 -8.58 4.19
N GLY A 43 2.43 -8.00 5.08
CA GLY A 43 2.10 -6.77 5.79
C GLY A 43 2.20 -5.53 4.87
N PRO A 44 1.78 -4.35 5.36
CA PRO A 44 1.78 -3.11 4.58
C PRO A 44 3.19 -2.75 4.06
N ASP A 45 4.23 -2.96 4.85
CA ASP A 45 5.63 -2.73 4.48
C ASP A 45 6.10 -3.71 3.40
N THR A 46 5.73 -4.98 3.50
CA THR A 46 6.04 -6.00 2.48
C THR A 46 5.36 -5.69 1.15
N VAL A 47 4.09 -5.30 1.17
CA VAL A 47 3.33 -4.96 -0.04
C VAL A 47 3.88 -3.68 -0.68
N ALA A 48 4.15 -2.64 0.12
CA ALA A 48 4.78 -1.41 -0.35
C ALA A 48 6.17 -1.65 -0.98
N GLN A 49 6.98 -2.52 -0.38
CA GLN A 49 8.29 -2.89 -0.90
C GLN A 49 8.16 -3.55 -2.29
N LYS A 50 7.28 -4.53 -2.43
CA LYS A 50 6.99 -5.20 -3.72
C LYS A 50 6.45 -4.23 -4.77
N PHE A 51 5.64 -3.26 -4.38
CA PHE A 51 5.18 -2.19 -5.27
C PHE A 51 6.35 -1.41 -5.85
N TYR A 52 7.26 -0.88 -5.00
CA TYR A 52 8.42 -0.13 -5.48
C TYR A 52 9.37 -0.98 -6.33
N GLU A 53 9.60 -2.24 -5.97
CA GLU A 53 10.41 -3.18 -6.77
C GLU A 53 9.82 -3.37 -8.17
N THR A 54 8.51 -3.65 -8.25
CA THR A 54 7.79 -3.80 -9.52
C THR A 54 7.89 -2.52 -10.35
N ARG A 55 7.69 -1.37 -9.70
CA ARG A 55 7.71 -0.04 -10.32
C ARG A 55 9.10 0.34 -10.86
N ILE A 56 10.17 0.00 -10.14
CA ILE A 56 11.55 0.24 -10.57
C ILE A 56 11.90 -0.67 -11.77
N GLN A 57 11.47 -1.93 -11.74
CA GLN A 57 11.67 -2.87 -12.86
C GLN A 57 10.91 -2.44 -14.12
N GLN A 58 9.71 -1.89 -13.97
CA GLN A 58 8.83 -1.47 -15.06
C GLN A 58 8.76 0.04 -15.19
N ARG A 59 9.89 0.71 -14.98
CA ARG A 59 9.97 2.16 -14.89
C ARG A 59 9.24 2.83 -16.06
N SER A 60 8.26 3.66 -15.73
CA SER A 60 7.58 4.55 -16.66
C SER A 60 7.70 5.98 -16.16
N ASN A 61 7.96 6.90 -17.09
CA ASN A 61 7.85 8.32 -16.83
C ASN A 61 6.39 8.75 -17.00
N GLY A 62 5.96 9.70 -16.17
CA GLY A 62 4.60 10.22 -16.14
C GLY A 62 3.54 9.19 -15.79
N ILE A 63 2.34 9.37 -16.33
CA ILE A 63 1.24 8.44 -16.10
C ILE A 63 1.55 7.10 -16.78
N PRO A 64 1.51 5.97 -16.04
CA PRO A 64 1.71 4.66 -16.63
C PRO A 64 0.69 4.37 -17.74
N ALA A 65 1.16 3.82 -18.87
CA ALA A 65 0.29 3.27 -19.89
C ALA A 65 -0.63 2.18 -19.30
N ALA A 66 -1.78 1.92 -19.93
CA ALA A 66 -2.78 0.99 -19.40
C ALA A 66 -2.23 -0.41 -19.07
N SER A 67 -1.28 -0.93 -19.86
CA SER A 67 -0.62 -2.22 -19.62
C SER A 67 0.27 -2.21 -18.37
N THR A 68 1.05 -1.14 -18.18
CA THR A 68 1.88 -0.95 -16.99
C THR A 68 1.00 -0.74 -15.75
N LEU A 69 -0.03 0.10 -15.87
CA LEU A 69 -0.98 0.37 -14.79
C LEU A 69 -1.71 -0.91 -14.34
N ALA A 70 -2.08 -1.79 -15.27
CA ALA A 70 -2.66 -3.09 -14.94
C ALA A 70 -1.71 -3.98 -14.14
N THR A 71 -0.39 -3.85 -14.33
CA THR A 71 0.60 -4.59 -13.52
C THR A 71 0.70 -4.04 -12.11
N TYR A 72 0.45 -2.74 -11.91
CA TYR A 72 0.43 -2.13 -10.59
C TYR A 72 -0.86 -2.41 -9.82
N ARG A 73 -1.94 -2.82 -10.49
CA ARG A 73 -3.27 -3.00 -9.91
C ARG A 73 -3.30 -3.76 -8.57
N PRO A 74 -2.60 -4.89 -8.37
CA PRO A 74 -2.66 -5.63 -7.11
C PRO A 74 -2.13 -4.86 -5.89
N TYR A 75 -1.38 -3.78 -6.13
CA TYR A 75 -0.77 -2.94 -5.12
C TYR A 75 -1.53 -1.64 -4.87
N LEU A 76 -2.43 -1.23 -5.76
CA LEU A 76 -3.05 0.10 -5.71
C LEU A 76 -4.48 0.00 -5.18
N SER A 77 -4.87 0.97 -4.35
CA SER A 77 -6.27 1.11 -3.93
C SER A 77 -7.18 1.31 -5.14
N ASP A 78 -8.45 0.94 -5.01
CA ASP A 78 -9.45 1.14 -6.06
C ASP A 78 -9.55 2.61 -6.48
N ALA A 79 -9.45 3.51 -5.49
CA ALA A 79 -9.46 4.95 -5.69
C ALA A 79 -8.23 5.42 -6.48
N LEU A 80 -7.02 5.05 -6.04
CA LEU A 80 -5.78 5.48 -6.70
C LEU A 80 -5.66 4.90 -8.12
N TYR A 81 -6.01 3.63 -8.31
CA TYR A 81 -6.03 3.01 -9.63
C TYR A 81 -6.99 3.72 -10.59
N THR A 82 -8.19 4.08 -10.10
CA THR A 82 -9.18 4.81 -10.90
C THR A 82 -8.65 6.19 -11.29
N ALA A 83 -8.07 6.93 -10.34
CA ALA A 83 -7.48 8.25 -10.60
C ALA A 83 -6.35 8.18 -11.64
N LEU A 84 -5.45 7.19 -11.53
CA LEU A 84 -4.37 6.98 -12.52
C LEU A 84 -4.91 6.62 -13.90
N ARG A 85 -5.95 5.78 -13.96
CA ARG A 85 -6.58 5.37 -15.23
C ARG A 85 -7.29 6.55 -15.89
N GLU A 86 -8.06 7.33 -15.14
CA GLU A 86 -8.75 8.52 -15.65
C GLU A 86 -7.75 9.57 -16.13
N ALA A 87 -6.68 9.81 -15.35
CA ALA A 87 -5.61 10.69 -15.75
C ALA A 87 -4.94 10.22 -17.06
N GLY A 88 -4.78 8.90 -17.26
CA GLY A 88 -4.24 8.32 -18.50
C GLY A 88 -5.21 8.35 -19.69
N GLN A 89 -6.51 8.47 -19.44
CA GLN A 89 -7.56 8.62 -20.46
C GLN A 89 -7.83 10.09 -20.80
N GLY A 90 -7.36 11.02 -19.96
CA GLY A 90 -7.55 12.45 -20.11
C GLY A 90 -7.09 12.98 -21.47
N LYS A 91 -8.06 13.19 -22.37
CA LYS A 91 -8.03 14.37 -23.25
C LYS A 91 -7.96 15.58 -22.32
N ARG A 92 -6.88 16.37 -22.42
CA ARG A 92 -6.68 17.64 -21.70
C ARG A 92 -8.00 18.42 -21.62
N VAL A 93 -8.53 18.62 -20.42
CA VAL A 93 -9.56 19.63 -20.18
C VAL A 93 -8.84 20.74 -19.45
N ASP A 94 -8.45 21.78 -20.19
CA ASP A 94 -7.77 22.93 -19.61
C ASP A 94 -8.68 23.60 -18.58
N VAL A 95 -8.38 23.41 -17.30
CA VAL A 95 -8.95 24.23 -16.21
C VAL A 95 -7.79 24.81 -15.41
N ALA A 96 -7.40 26.02 -15.81
CA ALA A 96 -6.53 26.95 -15.10
C ALA A 96 -5.13 26.43 -14.68
N ALA A 97 -4.19 26.49 -15.63
CA ALA A 97 -2.77 26.53 -15.31
C ALA A 97 -2.45 27.77 -14.46
N THR A 98 -1.80 27.58 -13.31
CA THR A 98 -1.08 28.66 -12.63
C THR A 98 0.02 29.21 -13.56
N PRO A 99 0.31 30.53 -13.56
CA PRO A 99 1.11 31.20 -14.60
C PRO A 99 2.58 30.77 -14.76
N ASN A 100 3.10 29.82 -13.97
CA ASN A 100 4.54 29.54 -13.89
C ASN A 100 4.96 28.06 -13.98
N GLU A 101 4.09 27.11 -14.32
CA GLU A 101 4.53 25.73 -14.56
C GLU A 101 3.99 25.17 -15.88
N ASN A 102 4.91 25.06 -16.85
CA ASN A 102 4.67 24.48 -18.15
C ASN A 102 4.63 22.95 -18.01
N THR A 103 3.45 22.37 -18.16
CA THR A 103 3.15 21.01 -18.65
C THR A 103 4.33 20.02 -18.65
N GLY A 104 4.48 19.20 -17.60
CA GLY A 104 5.59 18.23 -17.55
C GLY A 104 5.43 17.00 -16.66
N TYR A 105 4.26 16.73 -16.04
CA TYR A 105 4.04 15.44 -15.37
C TYR A 105 4.00 14.25 -16.34
N ALA A 106 4.12 14.48 -17.65
CA ALA A 106 4.26 13.44 -18.66
C ALA A 106 5.67 12.85 -18.70
N ASP A 107 6.70 13.59 -18.24
CA ASP A 107 8.10 13.24 -18.48
C ASP A 107 8.88 12.85 -17.22
N GLY A 108 8.36 13.17 -16.04
CA GLY A 108 8.99 12.89 -14.74
C GLY A 108 8.42 11.69 -14.00
N ASP A 109 9.15 11.23 -13.00
CA ASP A 109 8.73 10.17 -12.09
C ASP A 109 7.47 10.55 -11.30
N LEU A 110 6.38 9.78 -11.46
CA LEU A 110 5.11 10.10 -10.80
C LEU A 110 5.01 9.57 -9.36
N PHE A 111 5.77 8.55 -8.97
CA PHE A 111 5.62 7.87 -7.67
C PHE A 111 6.75 8.19 -6.68
N SER A 112 7.52 9.26 -6.92
CA SER A 112 8.53 9.77 -6.00
C SER A 112 8.80 11.25 -6.24
N SER A 113 9.44 11.91 -5.27
CA SER A 113 9.70 13.35 -5.35
C SER A 113 10.75 13.78 -6.39
N LEU A 114 11.65 12.88 -6.80
CA LEU A 114 12.72 13.18 -7.74
C LEU A 114 12.26 12.91 -9.17
N PHE A 115 12.37 13.90 -10.06
CA PHE A 115 12.00 13.78 -11.48
C PHE A 115 12.63 12.56 -12.18
N ASP A 116 13.91 12.28 -11.90
CA ASP A 116 14.65 11.13 -12.44
C ASP A 116 14.31 9.79 -11.74
N GLY A 117 13.41 9.78 -10.76
CA GLY A 117 12.93 8.60 -10.06
C GLY A 117 13.99 7.85 -9.25
N PRO A 118 13.63 6.82 -8.48
CA PRO A 118 14.58 5.97 -7.79
C PRO A 118 15.11 4.85 -8.68
N THR A 119 16.36 4.46 -8.46
CA THR A 119 16.94 3.18 -8.89
C THR A 119 16.87 2.12 -7.79
N ASN A 120 16.65 2.53 -6.53
CA ASN A 120 16.43 1.64 -5.39
C ASN A 120 15.45 2.28 -4.40
N ALA A 121 14.70 1.43 -3.71
CA ALA A 121 13.76 1.82 -2.66
C ALA A 121 13.82 0.82 -1.49
N ALA A 122 13.87 1.35 -0.27
CA ALA A 122 13.81 0.59 0.97
C ALA A 122 12.69 1.14 1.86
N VAL A 123 11.60 0.36 2.00
CA VAL A 123 10.44 0.72 2.82
C VAL A 123 10.72 0.41 4.29
N ALA A 124 10.41 1.36 5.17
CA ALA A 124 10.52 1.17 6.61
C ALA A 124 9.50 0.16 7.13
N THR A 125 9.86 -0.57 8.18
CA THR A 125 8.97 -1.56 8.80
C THR A 125 7.77 -0.92 9.48
N ALA A 126 6.60 -1.55 9.32
CA ALA A 126 5.37 -1.15 10.01
C ALA A 126 5.35 -1.55 11.51
N SER A 127 6.34 -2.31 11.98
CA SER A 127 6.39 -2.83 13.36
C SER A 127 6.47 -1.75 14.46
N THR A 128 6.82 -0.52 14.08
CA THR A 128 6.88 0.64 14.99
C THR A 128 5.56 1.41 15.08
N ILE A 129 4.56 1.09 14.24
CA ILE A 129 3.25 1.71 14.24
C ILE A 129 2.49 1.19 15.48
N PRO A 130 2.14 2.04 16.46
CA PRO A 130 1.60 1.59 17.76
C PRO A 130 0.25 0.87 17.69
N ASN A 131 -0.43 0.90 16.54
CA ASN A 131 -1.76 0.33 16.34
C ASN A 131 -1.78 -0.67 15.18
N ARG A 132 -2.00 -1.96 15.49
CA ARG A 132 -2.08 -3.05 14.50
C ARG A 132 -3.38 -3.02 13.68
N ASP A 133 -4.40 -2.31 14.17
CA ASP A 133 -5.66 -2.04 13.48
C ASP A 133 -5.64 -0.68 12.77
N ALA A 134 -4.48 -0.02 12.68
CA ALA A 134 -4.34 1.22 11.93
C ALA A 134 -4.78 0.95 10.48
N ARG A 135 -5.92 1.51 10.09
CA ARG A 135 -6.46 1.35 8.73
C ARG A 135 -5.63 2.08 7.69
N ASN A 136 -4.91 3.11 8.13
CA ASN A 136 -4.05 3.97 7.33
C ASN A 136 -2.66 3.96 7.98
N ILE A 137 -1.67 3.47 7.24
CA ILE A 137 -0.30 3.26 7.71
C ILE A 137 0.65 4.04 6.79
N PRO A 138 1.11 5.23 7.21
CA PRO A 138 2.19 5.91 6.50
C PRO A 138 3.53 5.23 6.80
N LEU A 139 4.27 4.87 5.75
CA LEU A 139 5.60 4.26 5.85
C LEU A 139 6.63 5.18 5.18
N ARG A 140 7.74 5.45 5.89
CA ARG A 140 8.89 6.11 5.28
C ARG A 140 9.53 5.21 4.23
N VAL A 141 9.94 5.79 3.11
CA VAL A 141 10.63 5.08 2.03
C VAL A 141 11.96 5.78 1.81
N ASN A 142 13.06 5.09 2.04
CA ASN A 142 14.38 5.59 1.65
C ASN A 142 14.58 5.30 0.16
N LEU A 143 14.83 6.34 -0.61
CA LEU A 143 14.94 6.28 -2.06
C LEU A 143 16.33 6.71 -2.49
N ILE A 144 16.85 6.01 -3.50
CA ILE A 144 18.18 6.26 -4.05
C ILE A 144 18.06 6.32 -5.56
N ASN A 145 18.66 7.33 -6.18
CA ASN A 145 18.95 7.36 -7.62
C ASN A 145 20.46 7.34 -7.82
N GLN A 146 20.96 6.29 -8.46
CA GLN A 146 22.35 6.19 -8.89
C GLN A 146 22.40 5.89 -10.38
N LYS A 147 22.92 6.86 -11.15
CA LYS A 147 23.07 6.69 -12.61
C LYS A 147 24.14 5.63 -12.91
N PRO A 148 23.95 4.78 -13.93
CA PRO A 148 24.98 3.84 -14.35
C PRO A 148 26.31 4.56 -14.63
N GLY A 149 27.41 4.08 -14.02
CA GLY A 149 28.74 4.69 -14.15
C GLY A 149 28.97 5.94 -13.31
N SER A 150 28.05 6.32 -12.42
CA SER A 150 28.24 7.40 -11.44
C SER A 150 28.67 6.84 -10.07
N ASP A 151 29.69 7.47 -9.49
CA ASP A 151 30.13 7.24 -8.10
C ASP A 151 29.27 8.01 -7.08
N THR A 152 28.45 8.95 -7.55
CA THR A 152 27.53 9.73 -6.72
C THR A 152 26.11 9.17 -6.83
N ALA A 153 25.43 9.13 -5.69
CA ALA A 153 24.02 8.75 -5.59
C ALA A 153 23.23 9.86 -4.91
N THR A 154 22.05 10.16 -5.44
CA THR A 154 21.08 11.07 -4.83
C THR A 154 20.19 10.25 -3.90
N GLN A 155 20.05 10.68 -2.64
CA GLN A 155 19.24 9.99 -1.64
C GLN A 155 18.18 10.94 -1.08
N TRP A 156 16.97 10.45 -0.86
CA TRP A 156 15.88 11.19 -0.22
C TRP A 156 14.92 10.23 0.47
N GLN A 157 13.94 10.80 1.16
CA GLN A 157 12.82 10.05 1.69
C GLN A 157 11.52 10.57 1.09
N ASP A 158 10.60 9.65 0.86
CA ASP A 158 9.18 9.92 0.65
C ASP A 158 8.36 9.15 1.70
N GLU A 159 7.04 9.31 1.69
CA GLU A 159 6.13 8.56 2.56
C GLU A 159 5.03 7.92 1.72
N ILE A 160 4.91 6.60 1.81
CA ILE A 160 3.85 5.84 1.15
C ILE A 160 2.72 5.56 2.14
N LEU A 161 1.49 5.90 1.75
CA LEU A 161 0.30 5.66 2.54
C LEU A 161 -0.30 4.31 2.16
N MET A 162 -0.27 3.36 3.09
CA MET A 162 -0.91 2.06 2.95
C MET A 162 -2.28 2.07 3.61
N VAL A 163 -3.29 1.49 2.96
CA VAL A 163 -4.65 1.33 3.51
C VAL A 163 -5.12 -0.11 3.43
N ARG A 164 -6.11 -0.47 4.27
CA ARG A 164 -6.82 -1.75 4.17
C ARG A 164 -8.09 -1.62 3.31
N GLU A 165 -8.10 -2.28 2.16
CA GLU A 165 -9.30 -2.53 1.35
C GLU A 165 -9.70 -4.00 1.48
N GLY A 166 -10.82 -4.26 2.16
CA GLY A 166 -11.16 -5.59 2.65
C GLY A 166 -10.02 -6.21 3.48
N GLN A 167 -9.43 -7.29 2.98
CA GLN A 167 -8.28 -7.97 3.61
C GLN A 167 -6.93 -7.58 2.98
N CYS A 168 -6.93 -6.76 1.92
CA CYS A 168 -5.72 -6.40 1.20
C CYS A 168 -5.08 -5.14 1.78
N TRP A 169 -3.76 -5.14 1.88
CA TRP A 169 -2.98 -3.91 1.98
C TRP A 169 -2.74 -3.36 0.59
N VAL A 170 -2.99 -2.07 0.41
CA VAL A 170 -2.82 -1.38 -0.87
C VAL A 170 -2.27 0.02 -0.65
N VAL A 171 -1.59 0.55 -1.66
CA VAL A 171 -1.10 1.93 -1.74
C VAL A 171 -2.27 2.83 -2.09
N ASP A 172 -2.54 3.82 -1.24
CA ASP A 172 -3.59 4.82 -1.49
C ASP A 172 -3.01 6.16 -1.95
N ASP A 173 -1.86 6.56 -1.41
CA ASP A 173 -1.23 7.83 -1.76
C ASP A 173 0.28 7.79 -1.49
N ILE A 174 1.00 8.75 -2.05
CA ILE A 174 2.42 8.97 -1.81
C ILE A 174 2.62 10.46 -1.53
N ARG A 175 3.18 10.78 -0.36
CA ARG A 175 3.60 12.14 -0.03
C ARG A 175 5.06 12.33 -0.41
N TYR A 176 5.30 13.38 -1.19
CA TYR A 176 6.64 13.76 -1.62
C TYR A 176 7.33 14.59 -0.55
N LEU A 177 8.54 14.18 -0.17
CA LEU A 177 9.33 14.80 0.90
C LEU A 177 10.77 15.09 0.49
N GLY A 178 11.06 15.04 -0.82
CA GLY A 178 12.31 15.49 -1.39
C GLY A 178 12.69 16.88 -0.90
N PRO A 179 13.93 17.10 -0.43
CA PRO A 179 14.31 18.35 0.24
C PRO A 179 14.61 19.52 -0.71
N TRP A 180 14.51 19.31 -2.02
CA TRP A 180 14.92 20.28 -3.04
C TRP A 180 13.74 21.13 -3.51
N GLU A 181 13.99 22.41 -3.83
CA GLU A 181 12.95 23.31 -4.35
C GLU A 181 12.34 22.86 -5.68
N PHE A 182 13.09 22.09 -6.47
CA PHE A 182 12.63 21.52 -7.74
C PHE A 182 11.94 20.14 -7.59
N ALA A 183 11.92 19.57 -6.37
CA ALA A 183 11.28 18.29 -6.14
C ALA A 183 9.76 18.44 -6.26
N SER A 184 9.08 17.37 -6.68
CA SER A 184 7.62 17.34 -6.57
C SER A 184 7.21 17.52 -5.11
N SER A 185 6.12 18.24 -4.87
CA SER A 185 5.59 18.53 -3.53
C SER A 185 4.11 18.16 -3.42
N GLY A 186 3.60 18.05 -2.19
CA GLY A 186 2.25 17.56 -1.95
C GLY A 186 2.16 16.03 -2.02
N THR A 187 1.09 15.51 -2.61
CA THR A 187 0.86 14.07 -2.76
C THR A 187 0.53 13.66 -4.19
N LEU A 188 0.71 12.38 -4.48
CA LEU A 188 0.34 11.77 -5.76
C LEU A 188 -1.12 12.05 -6.10
N ARG A 189 -2.05 11.86 -5.15
CA ARG A 189 -3.46 12.14 -5.39
C ARG A 189 -3.73 13.60 -5.72
N GLN A 190 -3.09 14.55 -5.01
CA GLN A 190 -3.19 15.98 -5.34
C GLN A 190 -2.67 16.29 -6.76
N VAL A 191 -1.58 15.63 -7.18
CA VAL A 191 -1.04 15.74 -8.54
C VAL A 191 -1.97 15.15 -9.59
N LEU A 192 -2.82 14.18 -9.25
CA LEU A 192 -3.82 13.61 -10.15
C LEU A 192 -5.10 14.46 -10.20
N GLU A 193 -5.47 15.12 -9.09
CA GLU A 193 -6.65 15.99 -8.98
C GLU A 193 -6.47 17.35 -9.64
N ASN A 194 -5.26 17.93 -9.59
CA ASN A 194 -4.95 19.27 -10.15
C ASN A 194 -4.67 19.25 -11.67
N ARG A 195 -5.21 18.27 -12.42
CA ARG A 195 -5.00 18.11 -13.87
C ARG A 195 -6.18 18.56 -14.71
#